data_AF-A0A973HYF8-F1
#
_entry.id   AF-A0A973HYF8-F1
#
_cell.length_a   1.000
_cell.length_b   1.000
_cell.length_c   1.000
_cell.angle_alpha   90.00
_cell.angle_beta   90.00
_cell.angle_gamma   90.00
#
_symmetry.space_group_name_H-M   'P 1'
#
loop_
_entity.id
_entity.type
_entity.pdbx_description
1 polymer ?
#
loop_
_entity_poly.entity_id
_entity_poly.type
_entity_poly.pdbx_seq_one_letter_code
_entity_poly.pdbx_strand_id
1 'polypeptide(L)'
;MPVTHFITHQINKEAQKPAAMVATATSEAETDDYCHLVMSQLKGILVQRASKCYGCFNPEVTRVKGLTLNWLNGQQSFLSWTKKISEQFADMMDNTELEIDGYLAFATEELADTDKLYIFHLREKSNICLTADMQLSESRILDFSNTGFGLCIDTSALKKEQEEGRRSEEKYFTFSFGRGDKAIQKLFSEFAGFIDTLDTEQETQEFLEIVEEYAATLPETESVETKTKVIEYCVEQDKQGETVEVKTLSGQLDS
;
A
#
# COMPACT_ATOMS: atom_id res chain seq x y z
N MET A 1 17.09 5.32 -17.99
CA MET A 1 15.87 4.62 -17.57
C MET A 1 15.91 4.51 -16.06
N PRO A 2 14.85 4.86 -15.31
CA PRO A 2 14.98 5.14 -13.88
C PRO A 2 14.99 3.88 -13.01
N VAL A 3 14.41 2.76 -13.46
CA VAL A 3 14.41 1.52 -12.68
C VAL A 3 15.85 1.01 -12.53
N THR A 4 16.29 0.81 -11.30
CA THR A 4 17.66 0.36 -10.97
C THR A 4 17.71 -1.04 -10.40
N HIS A 5 16.66 -1.45 -9.68
CA HIS A 5 16.49 -2.80 -9.17
C HIS A 5 15.07 -3.30 -9.45
N PHE A 6 14.94 -4.59 -9.76
CA PHE A 6 13.64 -5.27 -9.89
C PHE A 6 13.76 -6.75 -9.51
N ILE A 7 12.89 -7.22 -8.63
CA ILE A 7 12.83 -8.63 -8.25
C ILE A 7 11.44 -9.05 -7.78
N THR A 8 11.08 -10.30 -8.04
CA THR A 8 9.82 -10.89 -7.59
C THR A 8 10.07 -12.12 -6.73
N HIS A 9 9.26 -12.27 -5.69
CA HIS A 9 9.24 -13.46 -4.82
C HIS A 9 7.82 -14.00 -4.76
N GLN A 10 7.65 -15.30 -4.94
CA GLN A 10 6.33 -15.93 -4.84
C GLN A 10 5.93 -16.06 -3.38
N ILE A 11 4.67 -15.78 -3.07
CA ILE A 11 4.08 -15.97 -1.75
C ILE A 11 2.75 -16.70 -1.87
N ASN A 12 2.55 -17.72 -1.04
CA ASN A 12 1.33 -18.51 -1.02
C ASN A 12 0.98 -18.94 0.40
N LYS A 13 -0.29 -18.80 0.78
CA LYS A 13 -0.88 -19.32 2.02
C LYS A 13 -2.32 -19.72 1.73
N GLU A 14 -2.62 -20.99 1.98
CA GLU A 14 -3.97 -21.54 1.97
C GLU A 14 -4.57 -21.48 3.39
N ALA A 15 -5.87 -21.23 3.53
CA ALA A 15 -6.51 -21.05 4.85
C ALA A 15 -6.32 -22.27 5.77
N GLN A 16 -6.32 -23.48 5.19
CA GLN A 16 -6.24 -24.74 5.95
C GLN A 16 -4.83 -25.12 6.38
N LYS A 17 -3.80 -24.49 5.80
CA LYS A 17 -2.40 -24.79 6.12
C LYS A 17 -1.90 -23.84 7.20
N PRO A 18 -1.08 -24.30 8.15
CA PRO A 18 -0.60 -23.45 9.25
C PRO A 18 0.44 -22.43 8.78
N ALA A 19 1.26 -22.76 7.78
CA ALA A 19 2.40 -21.93 7.40
C ALA A 19 2.21 -21.28 6.02
N ALA A 20 2.66 -20.03 5.89
CA ALA A 20 2.82 -19.39 4.59
C ALA A 20 4.13 -19.85 3.93
N MET A 21 4.13 -19.93 2.60
CA MET A 21 5.26 -20.36 1.80
C MET A 21 5.79 -19.20 0.99
N VAL A 22 7.13 -19.05 0.98
CA VAL A 22 7.83 -18.09 0.13
C VAL A 22 8.81 -18.84 -0.75
N ALA A 23 8.73 -18.61 -2.07
CA ALA A 23 9.77 -19.02 -3.00
C ALA A 23 10.53 -17.78 -3.48
N THR A 24 11.77 -17.63 -3.02
CA THR A 24 12.59 -16.46 -3.34
C THR A 24 13.36 -16.66 -4.63
N ALA A 25 13.43 -15.62 -5.47
CA ALA A 25 14.35 -15.59 -6.61
C ALA A 25 15.82 -15.67 -6.15
N THR A 26 16.67 -16.24 -7.00
CA THR A 26 18.11 -16.40 -6.73
C THR A 26 18.94 -15.18 -7.16
N SER A 27 18.41 -14.37 -8.06
CA SER A 27 19.02 -13.15 -8.59
C SER A 27 17.94 -12.12 -8.93
N GLU A 28 18.36 -10.86 -9.08
CA GLU A 28 17.51 -9.79 -9.60
C GLU A 28 17.18 -10.03 -11.08
N ALA A 29 16.09 -9.45 -11.56
CA ALA A 29 15.75 -9.47 -12.98
C ALA A 29 16.71 -8.56 -13.76
N GLU A 30 17.01 -8.94 -15.00
CA GLU A 30 17.67 -8.01 -15.92
C GLU A 30 16.74 -6.81 -16.17
N THR A 31 17.26 -5.60 -15.99
CA THR A 31 16.47 -4.38 -16.17
C THR A 31 16.27 -4.10 -17.65
N ASP A 32 15.25 -4.74 -18.21
CA ASP A 32 14.87 -4.69 -19.61
C ASP A 32 13.58 -3.88 -19.85
N ASP A 33 13.14 -3.83 -21.11
CA ASP A 33 11.91 -3.14 -21.49
C ASP A 33 10.67 -3.69 -20.75
N TYR A 34 10.64 -4.98 -20.40
CA TYR A 34 9.53 -5.58 -19.66
C TYR A 34 9.48 -5.05 -18.22
N CYS A 35 10.62 -4.92 -17.54
CA CYS A 35 10.70 -4.30 -16.22
C CYS A 35 10.10 -2.88 -16.25
N HIS A 36 10.43 -2.10 -17.27
CA HIS A 36 9.92 -0.74 -17.42
C HIS A 36 8.41 -0.69 -17.73
N LEU A 37 7.91 -1.59 -18.56
CA LEU A 37 6.48 -1.70 -18.86
C LEU A 37 5.68 -2.06 -17.61
N VAL A 38 6.14 -3.07 -16.85
CA VAL A 38 5.50 -3.48 -15.59
C VAL A 38 5.51 -2.32 -14.60
N MET A 39 6.65 -1.65 -14.41
CA MET A 39 6.75 -0.53 -13.49
C MET A 39 5.87 0.67 -13.89
N SER A 40 5.76 0.96 -15.19
CA SER A 40 4.85 2.00 -15.69
C SER A 40 3.39 1.68 -15.33
N GLN A 41 2.95 0.44 -15.53
CA GLN A 41 1.60 -0.01 -15.17
C GLN A 41 1.36 0.07 -13.65
N LEU A 42 2.29 -0.45 -12.84
CA LEU A 42 2.16 -0.46 -11.37
C LEU A 42 2.13 0.95 -10.77
N LYS A 43 2.97 1.86 -11.26
CA LYS A 43 2.92 3.27 -10.84
C LYS A 43 1.61 3.93 -11.24
N GLY A 44 1.11 3.65 -12.44
CA GLY A 44 -0.21 4.11 -12.88
C GLY A 44 -1.31 3.68 -11.92
N ILE A 45 -1.31 2.40 -11.52
CA ILE A 45 -2.25 1.84 -10.54
C ILE A 45 -2.13 2.54 -9.18
N LEU A 46 -0.92 2.70 -8.66
CA LEU A 46 -0.68 3.34 -7.37
C LEU A 46 -1.19 4.80 -7.35
N VAL A 47 -0.96 5.54 -8.43
CA VAL A 47 -1.40 6.94 -8.56
C VAL A 47 -2.92 7.06 -8.67
N GLN A 48 -3.58 6.16 -9.39
CA GLN A 48 -5.01 6.24 -9.69
C GLN A 48 -5.92 5.70 -8.58
N ARG A 49 -5.40 4.92 -7.62
CA ARG A 49 -6.21 4.40 -6.51
C ARG A 49 -6.61 5.52 -5.54
N ALA A 50 -7.90 5.59 -5.24
CA ALA A 50 -8.46 6.52 -4.27
C ALA A 50 -8.04 6.16 -2.84
N SER A 51 -8.05 4.86 -2.53
CA SER A 51 -7.66 4.24 -1.26
C SER A 51 -6.15 4.23 -0.99
N LYS A 52 -5.43 5.29 -1.36
CA LYS A 52 -4.01 5.48 -1.01
C LYS A 52 -3.90 6.42 0.19
N CYS A 53 -3.11 6.02 1.16
CA CYS A 53 -2.81 6.79 2.36
C CYS A 53 -1.36 7.26 2.32
N TYR A 54 -1.09 8.41 2.91
CA TYR A 54 0.21 9.04 2.91
C TYR A 54 0.68 9.26 4.34
N GLY A 55 1.90 8.83 4.67
CA GLY A 55 2.39 8.86 6.03
C GLY A 55 3.90 8.66 6.11
N CYS A 56 4.34 8.07 7.21
CA CYS A 56 5.75 7.76 7.46
C CYS A 56 5.87 6.39 8.14
N PHE A 57 7.10 5.99 8.49
CA PHE A 57 7.25 4.81 9.35
C PHE A 57 6.74 5.09 10.77
N ASN A 58 6.05 4.09 11.33
CA ASN A 58 5.64 4.05 12.73
C ASN A 58 6.88 3.96 13.63
N PRO A 59 7.03 4.86 14.63
CA PRO A 59 8.15 4.82 15.58
C PRO A 59 8.25 3.52 16.38
N GLU A 60 7.13 2.84 16.61
CA GLU A 60 7.05 1.60 17.39
C GLU A 60 7.30 0.35 16.54
N VAL A 61 7.02 0.41 15.23
CA VAL A 61 7.23 -0.70 14.29
C VAL A 61 8.48 -0.44 13.44
N THR A 62 9.63 -0.84 13.98
CA THR A 62 10.95 -0.46 13.43
C THR A 62 11.56 -1.47 12.48
N ARG A 63 10.99 -2.67 12.36
CA ARG A 63 11.61 -3.83 11.68
C ARG A 63 11.89 -3.56 10.20
N VAL A 64 10.87 -3.21 9.43
CA VAL A 64 11.00 -2.93 7.99
C VAL A 64 11.84 -1.68 7.75
N LYS A 65 11.62 -0.61 8.52
CA LYS A 65 12.45 0.60 8.48
C LYS A 65 13.94 0.29 8.65
N GLY A 66 14.30 -0.48 9.68
CA GLY A 66 15.68 -0.86 9.96
C GLY A 66 16.30 -1.70 8.86
N LEU A 67 15.56 -2.69 8.34
CA LEU A 67 16.03 -3.48 7.19
C LEU A 67 16.25 -2.62 5.95
N THR A 68 15.32 -1.71 5.64
CA THR A 68 15.45 -0.78 4.50
C THR A 68 16.66 0.14 4.68
N LEU A 69 16.87 0.70 5.87
CA LEU A 69 18.06 1.54 6.16
C LEU A 69 19.37 0.75 6.05
N ASN A 70 19.41 -0.51 6.51
CA ASN A 70 20.58 -1.36 6.36
C ASN A 70 20.93 -1.59 4.88
N TRP A 71 19.92 -1.77 4.03
CA TRP A 71 20.14 -1.88 2.58
C TRP A 71 20.65 -0.55 2.00
N LEU A 72 19.96 0.56 2.31
CA LEU A 72 20.31 1.91 1.86
C LEU A 72 21.71 2.37 2.27
N ASN A 73 22.24 1.82 3.37
CA ASN A 73 23.58 2.08 3.91
C ASN A 73 24.63 1.02 3.50
N GLY A 74 24.29 0.13 2.55
CA GLY A 74 25.21 -0.87 2.02
C GLY A 74 25.56 -2.02 2.98
N GLN A 75 24.82 -2.19 4.06
CA GLN A 75 25.02 -3.27 5.04
C GLN A 75 24.39 -4.60 4.60
N GLN A 76 23.52 -4.56 3.59
CA GLN A 76 22.99 -5.75 2.90
C GLN A 76 22.66 -5.43 1.44
N SER A 77 22.64 -6.45 0.59
CA SER A 77 22.21 -6.29 -0.81
C SER A 77 20.69 -6.15 -0.93
N PHE A 78 20.22 -5.60 -2.06
CA PHE A 78 18.80 -5.52 -2.40
C PHE A 78 18.14 -6.91 -2.36
N LEU A 79 18.74 -7.90 -3.03
CA LEU A 79 18.31 -9.30 -2.97
C LEU A 79 18.17 -9.84 -1.54
N SER A 80 19.15 -9.59 -0.66
CA SER A 80 19.06 -10.09 0.72
C SER A 80 17.95 -9.39 1.51
N TRP A 81 17.72 -8.10 1.23
CA TRP A 81 16.66 -7.32 1.85
C TRP A 81 15.27 -7.82 1.40
N THR A 82 15.03 -8.00 0.10
CA THR A 82 13.72 -8.45 -0.42
C THR A 82 13.35 -9.84 0.10
N LYS A 83 14.32 -10.76 0.20
CA LYS A 83 14.11 -12.09 0.80
C LYS A 83 13.62 -12.00 2.25
N LYS A 84 14.35 -11.24 3.08
CA LYS A 84 14.00 -11.06 4.50
C LYS A 84 12.61 -10.44 4.65
N ILE A 85 12.26 -9.45 3.82
CA ILE A 85 10.95 -8.82 3.86
C ILE A 85 9.85 -9.83 3.49
N SER A 86 10.04 -10.62 2.43
CA SER A 86 9.05 -11.63 2.03
C SER A 86 8.90 -12.75 3.06
N GLU A 87 10.01 -13.28 3.58
CA GLU A 87 10.02 -14.33 4.61
C GLU A 87 9.35 -13.84 5.91
N GLN A 88 9.71 -12.66 6.41
CA GLN A 88 9.11 -12.13 7.64
C GLN A 88 7.64 -11.78 7.46
N PHE A 89 7.20 -11.34 6.29
CA PHE A 89 5.79 -11.15 6.03
C PHE A 89 5.04 -12.49 6.00
N ALA A 90 5.65 -13.55 5.46
CA ALA A 90 5.07 -14.89 5.51
C ALA A 90 4.92 -15.39 6.96
N ASP A 91 5.95 -15.21 7.79
CA ASP A 91 5.90 -15.56 9.22
C ASP A 91 4.73 -14.87 9.95
N MET A 92 4.37 -13.63 9.57
CA MET A 92 3.23 -12.90 10.15
C MET A 92 1.87 -13.54 9.83
N MET A 93 1.78 -14.37 8.79
CA MET A 93 0.56 -15.08 8.41
C MET A 93 0.46 -16.49 9.02
N ASP A 94 1.52 -16.97 9.67
CA ASP A 94 1.54 -18.30 10.25
C ASP A 94 0.50 -18.45 11.36
N ASN A 95 -0.19 -19.58 11.37
CA ASN A 95 -1.30 -19.93 12.26
C ASN A 95 -2.50 -18.98 12.19
N THR A 96 -2.61 -18.18 11.13
CA THR A 96 -3.81 -17.40 10.81
C THR A 96 -4.65 -18.12 9.75
N GLU A 97 -5.94 -17.76 9.69
CA GLU A 97 -6.87 -18.20 8.62
C GLU A 97 -6.73 -17.36 7.34
N LEU A 98 -5.77 -16.43 7.30
CA LEU A 98 -5.56 -15.55 6.15
C LEU A 98 -5.06 -16.34 4.94
N GLU A 99 -5.42 -15.83 3.75
CA GLU A 99 -5.04 -16.41 2.46
C GLU A 99 -4.33 -15.39 1.59
N ILE A 100 -3.24 -15.80 0.96
CA ILE A 100 -2.58 -14.99 -0.06
C ILE A 100 -2.04 -15.91 -1.15
N ASP A 101 -2.07 -15.43 -2.39
CA ASP A 101 -1.45 -16.08 -3.52
C ASP A 101 -0.87 -15.03 -4.47
N GLY A 102 0.19 -15.39 -5.18
CA GLY A 102 0.85 -14.55 -6.18
C GLY A 102 2.28 -14.18 -5.78
N TYR A 103 2.64 -12.92 -5.98
CA TYR A 103 4.03 -12.46 -5.89
C TYR A 103 4.14 -11.13 -5.16
N LEU A 104 5.23 -10.96 -4.41
CA LEU A 104 5.71 -9.66 -3.98
C LEU A 104 6.75 -9.17 -4.98
N ALA A 105 6.45 -8.08 -5.67
CA ALA A 105 7.35 -7.40 -6.58
C ALA A 105 8.00 -6.21 -5.87
N PHE A 106 9.32 -6.13 -5.93
CA PHE A 106 10.12 -5.08 -5.34
C PHE A 106 10.89 -4.37 -6.44
N ALA A 107 10.89 -3.06 -6.41
CA ALA A 107 11.61 -2.28 -7.41
C ALA A 107 12.08 -0.95 -6.85
N THR A 108 13.14 -0.41 -7.43
CA THR A 108 13.65 0.93 -7.10
C THR A 108 13.78 1.78 -8.33
N GLU A 109 13.58 3.08 -8.16
CA GLU A 109 13.86 4.07 -9.19
C GLU A 109 14.82 5.14 -8.66
N GLU A 110 15.86 5.43 -9.43
CA GLU A 110 16.66 6.65 -9.26
C GLU A 110 16.08 7.74 -10.15
N LEU A 111 15.62 8.83 -9.53
CA LEU A 111 15.06 9.99 -10.23
C LEU A 111 15.94 11.22 -9.96
N ALA A 112 15.71 12.31 -10.71
CA ALA A 112 16.50 13.52 -10.57
C ALA A 112 16.41 14.14 -9.15
N ASP A 113 15.23 14.07 -8.53
CA ASP A 113 14.95 14.74 -7.25
C ASP A 113 14.87 13.78 -6.06
N THR A 114 14.49 12.52 -6.28
CA THR A 114 14.25 11.56 -5.21
C THR A 114 14.32 10.11 -5.68
N ASP A 115 14.91 9.25 -4.85
CA ASP A 115 14.98 7.82 -5.09
C ASP A 115 13.80 7.13 -4.42
N LYS A 116 13.12 6.25 -5.16
CA LYS A 116 11.90 5.60 -4.69
C LYS A 116 12.08 4.10 -4.61
N LEU A 117 11.50 3.53 -3.55
CA LEU A 117 11.32 2.10 -3.37
C LEU A 117 9.84 1.76 -3.53
N TYR A 118 9.56 0.69 -4.25
CA TYR A 118 8.22 0.18 -4.49
C TYR A 118 8.10 -1.27 -4.04
N ILE A 119 6.97 -1.62 -3.43
CA ILE A 119 6.59 -3.02 -3.17
C ILE A 119 5.14 -3.21 -3.58
N PHE A 120 4.85 -4.21 -4.40
CA PHE A 120 3.50 -4.53 -4.88
C PHE A 120 3.17 -5.99 -4.67
N HIS A 121 1.92 -6.27 -4.29
CA HIS A 121 1.35 -7.61 -4.40
C HIS A 121 0.74 -7.79 -5.78
N LEU A 122 1.28 -8.74 -6.54
CA LEU A 122 0.85 -9.10 -7.88
C LEU A 122 0.16 -10.46 -7.86
N ARG A 123 -0.86 -10.61 -8.69
CA ARG A 123 -1.53 -11.89 -8.94
C ARG A 123 -1.42 -12.23 -10.42
N GLU A 124 -1.57 -13.50 -10.73
CA GLU A 124 -1.76 -13.96 -12.09
C GLU A 124 -3.24 -14.25 -12.34
N LYS A 125 -3.66 -14.11 -13.59
CA LYS A 125 -4.91 -14.69 -14.09
C LYS A 125 -4.62 -15.57 -15.29
N SER A 126 -5.37 -16.65 -15.38
CA SER A 126 -5.44 -17.46 -16.60
C SER A 126 -6.27 -16.75 -17.65
N ASN A 127 -5.79 -16.75 -18.88
CA ASN A 127 -6.54 -16.30 -20.04
C ASN A 127 -6.29 -17.23 -21.22
N ILE A 128 -7.19 -17.20 -22.21
CA ILE A 128 -7.07 -18.00 -23.42
C ILE A 128 -6.23 -17.21 -24.44
N CYS A 129 -5.20 -17.83 -24.98
CA CYS A 129 -4.39 -17.29 -26.07
C CYS A 129 -4.43 -18.20 -27.30
N LEU A 130 -4.00 -17.66 -28.43
CA LEU A 130 -3.72 -18.44 -29.64
C LEU A 130 -2.24 -18.79 -29.68
N THR A 131 -1.94 -20.07 -29.90
CA THR A 131 -0.59 -20.54 -30.19
C THR A 131 -0.14 -20.15 -31.61
N ALA A 132 1.12 -20.41 -31.95
CA ALA A 132 1.66 -20.13 -33.28
C ALA A 132 0.95 -20.92 -34.40
N ASP A 133 0.35 -22.06 -34.09
CA ASP A 133 -0.46 -22.91 -34.98
C ASP A 133 -1.98 -22.63 -34.88
N MET A 134 -2.36 -21.46 -34.36
CA MET A 134 -3.75 -20.99 -34.24
C MET A 134 -4.66 -21.90 -33.40
N GLN A 135 -4.08 -22.65 -32.45
CA GLN A 135 -4.84 -23.43 -31.47
C GLN A 135 -5.09 -22.62 -30.21
N LEU A 136 -6.18 -22.96 -29.51
CA LEU A 136 -6.47 -22.37 -28.21
C LEU A 136 -5.55 -22.99 -27.15
N SER A 137 -4.92 -22.14 -26.34
CA SER A 137 -4.12 -22.54 -25.19
C SER A 137 -4.41 -21.63 -23.99
N GLU A 138 -4.04 -22.08 -22.81
CA GLU A 138 -4.11 -21.29 -21.58
C GLU A 138 -2.76 -20.63 -21.31
N SER A 139 -2.78 -19.34 -21.01
CA SER A 139 -1.61 -18.58 -20.59
C SER A 139 -1.90 -17.87 -19.27
N ARG A 140 -0.89 -17.83 -18.39
CA ARG A 140 -0.94 -17.05 -17.16
C ARG A 140 -0.27 -15.72 -17.37
N ILE A 141 -0.98 -14.64 -17.02
CA ILE A 141 -0.50 -13.27 -17.19
C ILE A 141 -0.67 -12.51 -15.88
N LEU A 142 0.16 -11.50 -15.64
CA LEU A 142 -0.01 -10.58 -14.52
C LEU A 142 -1.37 -9.87 -14.61
N ASP A 143 -2.11 -9.86 -13.50
CA ASP A 143 -3.41 -9.22 -13.40
C ASP A 143 -3.30 -7.83 -12.77
N PHE A 144 -2.94 -6.84 -13.59
CA PHE A 144 -2.88 -5.44 -13.21
C PHE A 144 -4.23 -4.87 -12.73
N SER A 145 -5.36 -5.50 -13.09
CA SER A 145 -6.69 -5.06 -12.67
C SER A 145 -7.10 -5.54 -11.26
N ASN A 146 -6.36 -6.48 -10.68
CA ASN A 146 -6.64 -7.10 -9.38
C ASN A 146 -5.38 -7.25 -8.52
N THR A 147 -4.58 -6.18 -8.48
CA THR A 147 -3.42 -6.04 -7.60
C THR A 147 -3.89 -5.89 -6.14
N GLY A 148 -3.24 -6.59 -5.19
CA GLY A 148 -3.70 -6.66 -3.80
C GLY A 148 -3.44 -5.37 -3.02
N PHE A 149 -2.18 -4.98 -2.90
CA PHE A 149 -1.74 -3.72 -2.29
C PHE A 149 -0.47 -3.23 -3.00
N GLY A 150 -0.11 -1.98 -2.74
CA GLY A 150 1.17 -1.42 -3.17
C GLY A 150 1.68 -0.40 -2.16
N LEU A 151 2.98 -0.22 -2.09
CA LEU A 151 3.59 0.89 -1.36
C LEU A 151 4.69 1.56 -2.17
N CYS A 152 4.92 2.82 -1.83
CA CYS A 152 6.00 3.65 -2.34
C CYS A 152 6.65 4.34 -1.15
N ILE A 153 7.96 4.20 -1.01
CA ILE A 153 8.77 4.92 -0.02
C ILE A 153 9.74 5.82 -0.76
N ASP A 154 9.70 7.11 -0.46
CA ASP A 154 10.78 8.03 -0.82
C ASP A 154 11.98 7.74 0.09
N THR A 155 13.00 7.14 -0.50
CA THR A 155 14.18 6.65 0.22
C THR A 155 15.19 7.77 0.48
N SER A 156 15.18 8.83 -0.33
CA SER A 156 15.95 10.05 -0.10
C SER A 156 15.47 10.77 1.16
N ALA A 157 14.16 10.93 1.34
CA ALA A 157 13.56 11.49 2.54
C ALA A 157 13.80 10.59 3.78
N LEU A 158 13.73 9.26 3.63
CA LEU A 158 14.06 8.33 4.71
C LEU A 158 15.53 8.44 5.16
N LYS A 159 16.48 8.59 4.22
CA LYS A 159 17.89 8.83 4.55
C LYS A 159 18.08 10.15 5.30
N LYS A 160 17.46 11.23 4.81
CA LYS A 160 17.49 12.53 5.47
C LYS A 160 16.96 12.45 6.91
N GLU A 161 15.86 11.73 7.13
CA GLU A 161 15.32 11.47 8.48
C GLU A 161 16.34 10.77 9.39
N GLN A 162 17.07 9.75 8.86
CA GLN A 162 18.13 9.08 9.62
C GLN A 162 19.29 10.03 9.96
N GLU A 163 19.72 10.86 9.01
CA GLU A 163 20.83 11.81 9.18
C GLU A 163 20.51 12.90 10.20
N GLU A 164 19.28 13.42 10.19
CA GLU A 164 18.82 14.45 11.13
C GLU A 164 18.53 13.88 12.53
N GLY A 165 18.37 12.56 12.66
CA GLY A 165 18.12 11.89 13.94
C GLY A 165 16.78 12.25 14.60
N ARG A 166 15.85 12.84 13.83
CA ARG A 166 14.51 13.23 14.26
C ARG A 166 13.49 12.77 13.22
N ARG A 167 12.24 12.55 13.65
CA ARG A 167 11.15 12.14 12.75
C ARG A 167 10.91 13.22 11.68
N SER A 168 10.71 12.80 10.44
CA SER A 168 10.35 13.72 9.36
C SER A 168 8.93 14.25 9.55
N GLU A 169 8.74 15.53 9.28
CA GLU A 169 7.42 16.15 9.18
C GLU A 169 6.79 15.90 7.80
N GLU A 170 7.59 15.49 6.81
CA GLU A 170 7.13 15.19 5.46
C GLU A 170 6.63 13.74 5.35
N LYS A 171 5.48 13.54 4.69
CA LYS A 171 4.95 12.22 4.35
C LYS A 171 5.77 11.61 3.21
N TYR A 172 6.58 10.60 3.49
CA TYR A 172 7.44 9.93 2.51
C TYR A 172 7.07 8.46 2.24
N PHE A 173 6.08 7.92 2.95
CA PHE A 173 5.59 6.56 2.77
C PHE A 173 4.15 6.64 2.26
N THR A 174 3.89 6.17 1.04
CA THR A 174 2.53 5.96 0.52
C THR A 174 2.18 4.48 0.60
N PHE A 175 1.02 4.17 1.18
CA PHE A 175 0.43 2.84 1.10
C PHE A 175 -0.83 2.91 0.23
N SER A 176 -1.07 1.89 -0.57
CA SER A 176 -2.20 1.83 -1.49
C SER A 176 -2.93 0.51 -1.34
N PHE A 177 -4.16 0.60 -0.83
CA PHE A 177 -5.06 -0.52 -0.69
C PHE A 177 -5.67 -0.85 -2.05
N GLY A 178 -5.69 -2.12 -2.43
CA GLY A 178 -6.24 -2.59 -3.70
C GLY A 178 -7.48 -3.44 -3.50
N ARG A 179 -7.92 -4.07 -4.60
CA ARG A 179 -9.04 -5.00 -4.56
C ARG A 179 -8.57 -6.33 -3.97
N GLY A 180 -9.32 -6.85 -3.00
CA GLY A 180 -9.02 -8.13 -2.37
C GLY A 180 -9.28 -8.12 -0.87
N ASP A 181 -8.62 -9.02 -0.18
CA ASP A 181 -8.78 -9.22 1.26
C ASP A 181 -8.21 -8.04 2.06
N LYS A 182 -9.08 -7.31 2.75
CA LYS A 182 -8.70 -6.17 3.58
C LYS A 182 -7.82 -6.59 4.77
N ALA A 183 -8.00 -7.80 5.30
CA ALA A 183 -7.24 -8.27 6.45
C ALA A 183 -5.76 -8.49 6.09
N ILE A 184 -5.47 -9.07 4.92
CA ILE A 184 -4.10 -9.20 4.39
C ILE A 184 -3.47 -7.83 4.16
N GLN A 185 -4.20 -6.89 3.58
CA GLN A 185 -3.66 -5.56 3.29
C GLN A 185 -3.35 -4.80 4.59
N LYS A 186 -4.23 -4.91 5.58
CA LYS A 186 -4.00 -4.37 6.93
C LYS A 186 -2.79 -5.01 7.60
N LEU A 187 -2.67 -6.35 7.56
CA LEU A 187 -1.52 -7.07 8.09
C LEU A 187 -0.21 -6.60 7.43
N PHE A 188 -0.20 -6.43 6.10
CA PHE A 188 1.00 -5.96 5.40
C PHE A 188 1.32 -4.49 5.73
N SER A 189 0.31 -3.62 5.87
CA SER A 189 0.48 -2.24 6.32
C SER A 189 1.10 -2.15 7.72
N GLU A 190 0.59 -2.95 8.66
CA GLU A 190 1.11 -3.06 10.02
C GLU A 190 2.54 -3.61 10.04
N PHE A 191 2.79 -4.70 9.30
CA PHE A 191 4.12 -5.30 9.15
C PHE A 191 5.13 -4.30 8.55
N ALA A 192 4.73 -3.58 7.51
CA ALA A 192 5.55 -2.55 6.88
C ALA A 192 5.82 -1.37 7.81
N GLY A 193 5.09 -1.26 8.92
CA GLY A 193 5.18 -0.15 9.86
C GLY A 193 4.68 1.15 9.25
N PHE A 194 3.68 1.10 8.38
CA PHE A 194 3.02 2.30 7.88
C PHE A 194 2.16 2.92 8.99
N ILE A 195 2.28 4.24 9.18
CA ILE A 195 1.32 5.01 9.97
C ILE A 195 0.97 6.27 9.18
N ASP A 196 -0.33 6.57 9.07
CA ASP A 196 -0.75 7.87 8.58
C ASP A 196 -0.35 8.92 9.61
N THR A 197 0.24 10.02 9.16
CA THR A 197 0.58 11.13 10.06
C THR A 197 -0.59 12.08 10.28
N LEU A 198 -1.72 11.87 9.59
CA LEU A 198 -3.02 12.40 10.01
C LEU A 198 -3.58 11.41 11.02
N ASP A 199 -3.72 11.85 12.27
CA ASP A 199 -4.54 11.15 13.23
C ASP A 199 -5.99 11.31 12.74
N THR A 200 -6.40 10.44 11.81
CA THR A 200 -7.71 10.50 11.17
C THR A 200 -8.83 10.35 12.20
N GLU A 201 -8.56 9.72 13.34
CA GLU A 201 -9.48 9.66 14.47
C GLU A 201 -9.60 11.04 15.14
N GLN A 202 -8.47 11.70 15.42
CA GLN A 202 -8.48 13.07 15.94
C GLN A 202 -9.12 14.06 14.96
N GLU A 203 -8.80 14.01 13.67
CA GLU A 203 -9.43 14.89 12.66
C GLU A 203 -10.92 14.59 12.48
N THR A 204 -11.33 13.32 12.57
CA THR A 204 -12.75 12.95 12.57
C THR A 204 -13.44 13.46 13.82
N GLN A 205 -12.80 13.41 14.99
CA GLN A 205 -13.34 13.98 16.23
C GLN A 205 -13.46 15.51 16.14
N GLU A 206 -12.41 16.20 15.72
CA GLU A 206 -12.43 17.65 15.51
C GLU A 206 -13.50 18.04 14.45
N PHE A 207 -13.65 17.25 13.39
CA PHE A 207 -14.72 17.44 12.41
C PHE A 207 -16.13 17.24 13.00
N LEU A 208 -16.33 16.18 13.78
CA LEU A 208 -17.61 15.91 14.44
C LEU A 208 -17.95 17.01 15.45
N GLU A 209 -16.96 17.55 16.17
CA GLU A 209 -17.13 18.70 17.06
C GLU A 209 -17.60 19.95 16.30
N ILE A 210 -16.98 20.27 15.16
CA ILE A 210 -17.40 21.39 14.30
C ILE A 210 -18.84 21.20 13.80
N VAL A 211 -19.20 19.96 13.44
CA VAL A 211 -20.57 19.63 13.00
C VAL A 211 -21.57 19.76 14.16
N GLU A 212 -21.19 19.36 15.37
CA GLU A 212 -22.03 19.55 16.55
C GLU A 212 -22.27 21.02 16.86
N GLU A 213 -21.23 21.85 16.77
CA GLU A 213 -21.34 23.31 16.94
C GLU A 213 -22.25 23.94 15.88
N TYR A 214 -22.09 23.57 14.60
CA TYR A 214 -22.95 24.07 13.53
C TYR A 214 -24.40 23.63 13.70
N ALA A 215 -24.63 22.34 13.98
CA ALA A 215 -25.96 21.78 14.18
C ALA A 215 -26.69 22.41 15.39
N ALA A 216 -25.95 22.91 16.39
CA ALA A 216 -26.52 23.66 17.52
C ALA A 216 -27.06 25.05 17.12
N THR A 217 -26.68 25.59 15.96
CA THR A 217 -27.20 26.86 15.43
C THR A 217 -28.47 26.71 14.60
N LEU A 218 -28.85 25.47 14.27
CA LEU A 218 -30.00 25.15 13.42
C LEU A 218 -31.28 24.89 14.23
N PRO A 219 -32.47 25.04 13.60
CA PRO A 219 -33.73 24.56 14.16
C PRO A 219 -33.66 23.05 14.48
N GLU A 220 -34.38 22.63 15.53
CA GLU A 220 -34.29 21.28 16.09
C GLU A 220 -34.51 20.15 15.06
N THR A 221 -35.40 20.36 14.09
CA THR A 221 -35.67 19.40 13.01
C THR A 221 -34.52 19.30 12.00
N GLU A 222 -33.86 20.41 11.68
CA GLU A 222 -32.74 20.46 10.72
C GLU A 222 -31.44 19.96 11.39
N SER A 223 -31.25 20.27 12.67
CA SER A 223 -30.12 19.79 13.48
C SER A 223 -30.01 18.26 13.48
N VAL A 224 -31.13 17.56 13.73
CA VAL A 224 -31.18 16.09 13.76
C VAL A 224 -30.90 15.49 12.39
N GLU A 225 -31.41 16.10 11.32
CA GLU A 225 -31.18 15.65 9.94
C GLU A 225 -29.71 15.83 9.53
N THR A 226 -29.11 16.98 9.82
CA THR A 226 -27.71 17.27 9.52
C THR A 226 -26.77 16.31 10.24
N LYS A 227 -26.97 16.05 11.53
CA LYS A 227 -26.15 15.09 12.28
C LYS A 227 -26.24 13.68 11.72
N THR A 228 -27.44 13.25 11.33
CA THR A 228 -27.66 11.91 10.76
C THR A 228 -26.92 11.75 9.44
N LYS A 229 -27.03 12.73 8.52
CA LYS A 229 -26.33 12.72 7.22
C LYS A 229 -24.81 12.70 7.39
N VAL A 230 -24.28 13.45 8.36
CA VAL A 230 -22.84 13.47 8.65
C VAL A 230 -22.35 12.13 9.18
N ILE A 231 -23.09 11.51 10.10
CA ILE A 231 -22.73 10.18 10.62
C ILE A 231 -22.76 9.13 9.51
N GLU A 232 -23.79 9.16 8.65
CA GLU A 232 -23.87 8.27 7.48
C GLU A 232 -22.69 8.47 6.53
N TYR A 233 -22.31 9.72 6.25
CA TYR A 233 -21.14 10.05 5.45
C TYR A 233 -19.84 9.51 6.07
N CYS A 234 -19.60 9.74 7.37
CA CYS A 234 -18.42 9.22 8.06
C CYS A 234 -18.36 7.68 8.00
N VAL A 235 -19.49 7.01 8.21
CA VAL A 235 -19.58 5.54 8.11
C VAL A 235 -19.32 5.05 6.69
N GLU A 236 -19.75 5.79 5.66
CA GLU A 236 -19.45 5.46 4.26
C GLU A 236 -17.99 5.69 3.91
N GLN A 237 -17.38 6.79 4.36
CA GLN A 237 -15.96 7.06 4.16
C GLN A 237 -15.08 6.00 4.85
N ASP A 238 -15.41 5.61 6.08
CA ASP A 238 -14.72 4.53 6.82
C ASP A 238 -14.83 3.18 6.08
N LYS A 239 -16.01 2.85 5.54
CA LYS A 239 -16.18 1.65 4.71
C LYS A 239 -15.29 1.66 3.46
N GLN A 240 -15.04 2.84 2.89
CA GLN A 240 -14.19 3.03 1.71
C GLN A 240 -12.70 3.24 2.04
N GLY A 241 -12.36 3.43 3.32
CA GLY A 241 -10.99 3.73 3.75
C GLY A 241 -10.51 5.12 3.31
N GLU A 242 -11.45 6.04 3.10
CA GLU A 242 -11.21 7.41 2.67
C GLU A 242 -11.27 8.35 3.87
N THR A 243 -10.51 9.45 3.84
CA THR A 243 -10.51 10.46 4.90
C THR A 243 -11.72 11.38 4.80
N VAL A 244 -12.31 11.72 5.95
CA VAL A 244 -13.43 12.66 6.03
C VAL A 244 -12.90 14.10 5.81
N GLU A 245 -13.12 14.67 4.62
CA GLU A 245 -12.67 16.05 4.31
C GLU A 245 -13.79 17.10 4.50
N VAL A 246 -13.49 18.13 5.31
CA VAL A 246 -14.39 19.25 5.63
C VAL A 246 -14.92 20.00 4.40
N LYS A 247 -14.12 20.11 3.33
CA LYS A 247 -14.45 20.90 2.14
C LYS A 247 -15.56 20.29 1.28
N THR A 248 -15.77 18.98 1.37
CA THR A 248 -16.70 18.24 0.51
C THR A 248 -18.15 18.36 1.00
N LEU A 249 -18.33 18.56 2.31
CA LEU A 249 -19.66 18.59 2.94
C LEU A 249 -20.44 19.88 2.63
N SER A 250 -19.73 21.02 2.51
CA SER A 250 -20.36 22.30 2.20
C SER A 250 -21.08 22.30 0.83
N GLY A 251 -20.67 21.43 -0.09
CA GLY A 251 -21.36 21.26 -1.38
C GLY A 251 -22.57 20.31 -1.34
N GLN A 252 -22.64 19.40 -0.35
CA GLN A 252 -23.73 18.42 -0.23
C GLN A 252 -24.84 18.85 0.74
N LEU A 253 -24.55 19.70 1.72
CA LEU A 253 -25.58 20.28 2.60
C LEU A 253 -26.45 21.33 1.90
N ASP A 254 -25.93 21.95 0.83
CA ASP A 254 -26.64 22.91 -0.02
C ASP A 254 -27.45 22.23 -1.16
N SER A 255 -27.48 20.89 -1.20
CA SER A 255 -28.13 20.07 -2.26
C SER A 255 -29.39 19.34 -1.80
#